data_AF-A0A1G2VA58-F1
#
_entry.id   AF-A0A1G2VA58-F1
#
_cell.length_a   1.000
_cell.length_b   1.000
_cell.length_c   1.000
_cell.angle_alpha   90.00
_cell.angle_beta   90.00
_cell.angle_gamma   90.00
#
_symmetry.space_group_name_H-M   'P 1'
#
loop_
_entity.id
_entity.type
_entity.pdbx_description
1 polymer ?
#
loop_
_entity_poly.entity_id
_entity_poly.type
_entity_poly.pdbx_seq_one_letter_code
_entity_poly.pdbx_strand_id
1 'polypeptide(L)'
;KKFYNPNFAGTVTVRMDGIGGTNDENGKNELLVLVESRDKTSMLDNTKLEALLANVAESVLDERSKSANCHVLGPLPDPECTPGAIFPNATIAEICVSGYSKRVRNVSTSLKKRVYAQYGIQYPQKTGTYETDHLIPLAIGGNNDIANLFPEAAEPKPGFKEKDVVEVFLQQEVCAGRADLATAQKQIATDWLAVYEVLTPEQISAIRTKYSNWSN
;
A
#
# COMPACT_ATOMS: atom_id res chain seq x y z
N LYS A 1 1.10 -26.07 33.31
CA LYS A 1 2.56 -26.27 33.39
C LYS A 1 3.21 -25.53 32.22
N LYS A 2 4.23 -24.70 32.43
CA LYS A 2 5.01 -24.10 31.32
C LYS A 2 5.98 -25.16 30.80
N PHE A 3 5.94 -25.43 29.50
CA PHE A 3 6.91 -26.29 28.82
C PHE A 3 7.90 -25.39 28.09
N TYR A 4 9.19 -25.66 28.24
CA TYR A 4 10.26 -24.95 27.52
C TYR A 4 10.72 -25.85 26.37
N ASN A 5 10.64 -25.34 25.15
CA ASN A 5 11.15 -26.00 23.94
C ASN A 5 12.35 -25.18 23.42
N PRO A 6 13.57 -25.73 23.37
CA PRO A 6 14.78 -24.99 23.00
C PRO A 6 14.81 -24.53 21.52
N ASN A 7 13.87 -24.99 20.68
CA ASN A 7 13.76 -24.59 19.28
C ASN A 7 12.72 -23.48 19.02
N PHE A 8 12.14 -22.88 20.07
CA PHE A 8 11.10 -21.86 19.93
C PHE A 8 11.33 -20.68 20.89
N ALA A 9 11.70 -19.52 20.37
CA ALA A 9 11.84 -18.28 21.13
C ALA A 9 10.46 -17.61 21.32
N GLY A 10 9.62 -18.17 22.18
CA GLY A 10 8.32 -17.58 22.50
C GLY A 10 7.56 -18.32 23.60
N THR A 11 6.85 -17.59 24.45
CA THR A 11 5.94 -18.16 25.46
C THR A 11 4.64 -18.61 24.81
N VAL A 12 4.31 -19.90 24.97
CA VAL A 12 3.02 -20.50 24.54
C VAL A 12 2.00 -20.38 25.67
N THR A 13 0.85 -19.76 25.39
CA THR A 13 -0.30 -19.73 26.29
C THR A 13 -1.28 -20.80 25.85
N VAL A 14 -1.49 -21.84 26.68
CA VAL A 14 -2.45 -22.92 26.42
C VAL A 14 -3.79 -22.54 27.03
N ARG A 15 -4.86 -22.45 26.23
CA ARG A 15 -6.24 -22.47 26.73
C ARG A 15 -6.73 -23.92 26.75
N MET A 16 -7.23 -24.36 27.89
CA MET A 16 -7.87 -25.67 28.04
C MET A 16 -9.38 -25.46 28.01
N ASP A 17 -9.99 -25.52 26.83
CA ASP A 17 -11.44 -25.57 26.69
C ASP A 17 -11.84 -26.97 26.23
N GLY A 18 -12.62 -27.67 27.06
CA GLY A 18 -13.39 -28.87 26.69
C GLY A 18 -12.62 -30.20 26.66
N ILE A 19 -12.60 -30.93 27.78
CA ILE A 19 -12.19 -32.34 27.81
C ILE A 19 -13.42 -33.21 27.49
N GLY A 20 -13.49 -33.75 26.28
CA GLY A 20 -14.34 -34.89 25.92
C GLY A 20 -13.45 -36.08 25.60
N GLY A 21 -13.24 -36.98 26.56
CA GLY A 21 -12.40 -38.16 26.40
C GLY A 21 -13.17 -39.34 25.80
N THR A 22 -12.57 -40.02 24.84
CA THR A 22 -12.91 -41.42 24.50
C THR A 22 -11.70 -42.27 24.86
N ASN A 23 -11.89 -43.29 25.69
CA ASN A 23 -10.83 -44.19 26.12
C ASN A 23 -10.57 -45.24 25.03
N ASP A 24 -9.31 -45.41 24.64
CA ASP A 24 -8.83 -46.63 24.00
C ASP A 24 -8.08 -47.51 25.02
N GLU A 25 -7.94 -48.78 24.67
CA GLU A 25 -7.73 -49.90 25.59
C GLU A 25 -6.25 -50.06 26.02
N ASN A 26 -5.42 -49.04 25.84
CA ASN A 26 -3.99 -49.07 26.18
C ASN A 26 -3.48 -47.83 26.93
N GLY A 27 -4.36 -47.00 27.48
CA GLY A 27 -3.98 -46.03 28.52
C GLY A 27 -2.96 -44.97 28.10
N LYS A 28 -2.87 -44.65 26.80
CA LYS A 28 -2.07 -43.54 26.30
C LYS A 28 -3.01 -42.39 25.94
N ASN A 29 -3.07 -41.37 26.80
CA ASN A 29 -3.66 -40.08 26.41
C ASN A 29 -2.77 -39.44 25.34
N GLU A 30 -3.08 -39.66 24.07
CA GLU A 30 -2.51 -38.88 22.98
C GLU A 30 -3.26 -37.55 22.90
N LEU A 31 -2.68 -36.52 23.52
CA LEU A 31 -3.20 -35.16 23.41
C LEU A 31 -2.90 -34.67 21.99
N LEU A 32 -3.91 -34.72 21.12
CA LEU A 32 -3.84 -34.16 19.78
C LEU A 32 -3.77 -32.62 19.91
N VAL A 33 -2.56 -32.09 20.06
CA VAL A 33 -2.31 -30.65 20.03
C VAL A 33 -2.36 -30.23 18.58
N LEU A 34 -3.48 -29.63 18.17
CA LEU A 34 -3.54 -28.86 16.92
C LEU A 34 -2.61 -27.65 17.10
N VAL A 35 -1.34 -27.81 16.69
CA VAL A 35 -0.44 -26.68 16.48
C VAL A 35 -0.91 -26.06 15.16
N GLU A 36 -1.66 -24.95 15.24
CA GLU A 36 -1.91 -24.12 14.06
C GLU A 36 -0.54 -23.69 13.51
N SER A 37 -0.14 -24.31 12.39
CA SER A 37 1.04 -23.92 11.65
C SER A 37 0.78 -22.51 11.14
N ARG A 38 1.49 -21.51 11.67
CA ARG A 38 1.57 -20.21 11.01
C ARG A 38 2.05 -20.46 9.58
N ASP A 39 1.21 -20.14 8.60
CA ASP A 39 1.46 -20.40 7.19
C ASP A 39 2.79 -19.75 6.76
N LYS A 40 3.72 -20.56 6.24
CA LYS A 40 5.04 -20.08 5.80
C LYS A 40 4.93 -19.00 4.73
N THR A 41 3.85 -19.03 3.96
CA THR A 41 3.53 -18.05 2.91
C THR A 41 3.31 -16.66 3.53
N SER A 42 2.47 -16.57 4.56
CA SER A 42 2.21 -15.32 5.29
C SER A 42 3.48 -14.75 5.95
N MET A 43 4.38 -15.60 6.47
CA MET A 43 5.66 -15.12 7.00
C MET A 43 6.58 -14.55 5.91
N LEU A 44 6.64 -15.19 4.74
CA LEU A 44 7.46 -14.73 3.62
C LEU A 44 6.96 -13.38 3.08
N ASP A 45 5.64 -13.23 2.94
CA ASP A 45 5.04 -11.98 2.46
C ASP A 45 5.24 -10.83 3.45
N ASN A 46 5.11 -11.10 4.76
CA ASN A 46 5.45 -10.12 5.80
C ASN A 46 6.92 -9.70 5.73
N THR A 47 7.84 -10.64 5.49
CA THR A 47 9.27 -10.34 5.39
C THR A 47 9.59 -9.48 4.16
N LYS A 48 8.92 -9.74 3.02
CA LYS A 48 9.07 -8.92 1.80
C LYS A 48 8.52 -7.52 2.01
N LEU A 49 7.36 -7.41 2.65
CA LEU A 49 6.75 -6.12 2.96
C LEU A 49 7.61 -5.30 3.93
N GLU A 50 8.14 -5.93 4.98
CA GLU A 50 9.12 -5.31 5.88
C GLU A 50 10.36 -4.84 5.11
N ALA A 51 10.83 -5.59 4.11
CA ALA A 51 11.96 -5.18 3.29
C ALA A 51 11.63 -3.99 2.36
N LEU A 52 10.42 -3.93 1.79
CA LEU A 52 9.96 -2.80 0.97
C LEU A 52 9.76 -1.52 1.79
N LEU A 53 9.38 -1.67 3.07
CA LEU A 53 9.12 -0.56 3.98
C LEU A 53 10.22 -0.35 5.02
N ALA A 54 11.35 -1.05 4.88
CA ALA A 54 12.50 -0.87 5.73
C ALA A 54 13.08 0.52 5.49
N ASN A 55 13.35 1.24 6.58
CA ASN A 55 13.83 2.60 6.51
C ASN A 55 15.15 2.67 5.71
N VAL A 56 15.10 3.30 4.55
CA VAL A 56 16.27 3.55 3.71
C VAL A 56 16.78 4.95 4.07
N ALA A 57 18.03 5.05 4.53
CA ALA A 57 18.61 6.27 5.09
C ALA A 57 18.61 7.50 4.16
N GLU A 58 18.26 7.34 2.89
CA GLU A 58 18.19 8.38 1.85
C GLU A 58 16.91 8.21 1.00
N SER A 59 15.74 8.28 1.63
CA SER A 59 14.43 8.29 0.96
C SER A 59 14.11 9.63 0.29
N VAL A 60 15.03 10.12 -0.54
CA VAL A 60 14.88 11.37 -1.32
C VAL A 60 14.16 11.07 -2.64
N LEU A 61 13.14 11.87 -2.95
CA LEU A 61 12.44 11.81 -4.23
C LEU A 61 13.30 12.41 -5.35
N ASP A 62 13.16 11.85 -6.55
CA ASP A 62 13.91 12.33 -7.70
C ASP A 62 13.37 13.69 -8.17
N GLU A 63 14.24 14.52 -8.75
CA GLU A 63 13.81 15.79 -9.32
C GLU A 63 13.24 15.58 -10.73
N ARG A 64 12.21 16.37 -11.05
CA ARG A 64 11.58 16.32 -12.37
C ARG A 64 12.51 16.89 -13.44
N SER A 65 12.94 16.06 -14.38
CA SER A 65 13.85 16.43 -15.46
C SER A 65 13.16 16.67 -16.81
N LYS A 66 11.91 16.22 -16.98
CA LYS A 66 11.20 16.24 -18.26
C LYS A 66 9.79 16.84 -18.14
N SER A 67 9.36 17.54 -19.20
CA SER A 67 8.07 18.23 -19.23
C SER A 67 7.24 18.03 -20.50
N ALA A 68 7.62 17.10 -21.38
CA ALA A 68 6.93 16.75 -22.62
C ALA A 68 7.42 15.38 -23.12
N ASN A 69 6.68 14.75 -24.03
CA ASN A 69 6.97 13.41 -24.57
C ASN A 69 7.06 12.33 -23.46
N CYS A 70 6.24 12.48 -22.43
CA CYS A 70 6.14 11.53 -21.34
C CYS A 70 5.45 10.26 -21.81
N HIS A 71 5.75 9.14 -21.17
CA HIS A 71 5.13 7.85 -21.48
C HIS A 71 4.53 7.22 -20.23
N VAL A 72 3.42 6.51 -20.39
CA VAL A 72 2.94 5.60 -19.34
C VAL A 72 3.74 4.30 -19.48
N LEU A 73 4.28 3.80 -18.37
CA LEU A 73 5.13 2.61 -18.28
C LEU A 73 4.38 1.50 -17.53
N GLY A 74 3.47 0.82 -18.23
CA GLY A 74 2.54 -0.10 -17.58
C GLY A 74 1.62 0.67 -16.65
N PRO A 75 1.61 0.41 -15.33
CA PRO A 75 0.80 1.15 -14.38
C PRO A 75 1.55 2.29 -13.68
N LEU A 76 2.82 2.53 -14.05
CA LEU A 76 3.66 3.61 -13.53
C LEU A 76 3.78 4.76 -14.55
N PRO A 77 4.01 6.00 -14.09
CA PRO A 77 4.37 7.09 -14.99
C PRO A 77 5.83 7.02 -15.46
N ASP A 78 6.16 7.78 -16.51
CA ASP A 78 7.54 8.16 -16.82
C ASP A 78 8.14 8.94 -15.62
N PRO A 79 9.18 8.41 -14.94
CA PRO A 79 9.74 9.00 -13.73
C PRO A 79 10.46 10.32 -13.98
N GLU A 80 10.91 10.60 -15.21
CA GLU A 80 11.51 11.90 -15.54
C GLU A 80 10.43 13.00 -15.59
N CYS A 81 9.19 12.63 -15.93
CA CYS A 81 8.05 13.53 -16.00
C CYS A 81 7.30 13.66 -14.68
N THR A 82 7.14 12.55 -13.97
CA THR A 82 6.39 12.44 -12.72
C THR A 82 7.18 11.60 -11.71
N PRO A 83 8.27 12.15 -11.13
CA PRO A 83 9.05 11.46 -10.11
C PRO A 83 8.34 11.39 -8.75
N GLY A 84 7.21 12.10 -8.61
CA GLY A 84 6.54 12.32 -7.34
C GLY A 84 6.92 13.67 -6.74
N ALA A 85 5.99 14.25 -5.99
CA ALA A 85 6.25 15.46 -5.20
C ALA A 85 5.38 15.45 -3.95
N ILE A 86 5.89 16.05 -2.88
CA ILE A 86 5.25 16.09 -1.56
C ILE A 86 5.05 17.52 -1.10
N PHE A 87 4.08 17.74 -0.21
CA PHE A 87 3.98 19.01 0.48
C PHE A 87 5.11 19.12 1.50
N PRO A 88 5.90 20.21 1.49
CA PRO A 88 7.05 20.34 2.40
C PRO A 88 6.65 20.40 3.87
N ASN A 89 5.39 20.72 4.17
CA ASN A 89 4.84 20.79 5.51
C ASN A 89 3.99 19.57 5.88
N ALA A 90 3.83 18.56 5.01
CA ALA A 90 3.07 17.36 5.35
C ALA A 90 3.77 16.59 6.48
N THR A 91 3.10 16.51 7.63
CA THR A 91 3.58 15.73 8.78
C THR A 91 2.63 14.59 9.08
N ILE A 92 3.11 13.55 9.77
CA ILE A 92 2.27 12.43 10.28
C ILE A 92 1.06 12.97 11.07
N ALA A 93 1.28 13.99 11.90
CA ALA A 93 0.24 14.61 12.71
C ALA A 93 -0.87 15.28 11.88
N GLU A 94 -0.58 15.70 10.64
CA GLU A 94 -1.59 16.27 9.74
C GLU A 94 -2.24 15.22 8.84
N ILE A 95 -1.45 14.34 8.21
CA ILE A 95 -1.93 13.38 7.21
C ILE A 95 -2.81 12.29 7.84
N CYS A 96 -2.60 11.98 9.13
CA CYS A 96 -3.38 10.98 9.86
C CYS A 96 -4.67 11.54 10.49
N VAL A 97 -5.03 12.78 10.15
CA VAL A 97 -6.30 13.40 10.55
C VAL A 97 -7.34 13.21 9.44
N SER A 98 -8.54 12.75 9.83
CA SER A 98 -9.64 12.54 8.90
C SER A 98 -9.95 13.81 8.10
N GLY A 99 -10.06 13.67 6.77
CA GLY A 99 -10.35 14.77 5.86
C GLY A 99 -9.14 15.55 5.35
N TYR A 100 -7.90 15.20 5.75
CA TYR A 100 -6.68 15.85 5.25
C TYR A 100 -6.65 15.95 3.72
N SER A 101 -6.75 14.82 3.01
CA SER A 101 -6.70 14.79 1.54
C SER A 101 -7.78 15.66 0.89
N LYS A 102 -8.99 15.70 1.45
CA LYS A 102 -10.09 16.55 0.96
C LYS A 102 -9.76 18.04 1.11
N ARG A 103 -9.09 18.42 2.21
CA ARG A 103 -8.70 19.81 2.50
C ARG A 103 -7.59 20.31 1.58
N VAL A 104 -6.62 19.46 1.26
CA VAL A 104 -5.42 19.86 0.49
C VAL A 104 -5.53 19.62 -1.02
N ARG A 105 -6.51 18.83 -1.49
CA ARG A 105 -6.70 18.54 -2.91
C ARG A 105 -7.04 19.82 -3.69
N ASN A 106 -6.21 20.12 -4.70
CA ASN A 106 -6.41 21.26 -5.58
C ASN A 106 -5.82 20.99 -6.97
N VAL A 107 -6.57 20.25 -7.80
CA VAL A 107 -6.16 19.91 -9.19
C VAL A 107 -7.17 20.52 -10.16
N SER A 108 -6.83 21.69 -10.71
CA SER A 108 -7.69 22.41 -11.64
C SER A 108 -7.81 21.70 -13.00
N THR A 109 -8.91 21.95 -13.72
CA THR A 109 -9.10 21.40 -15.09
C THR A 109 -7.97 21.81 -16.05
N SER A 110 -7.42 23.01 -15.90
CA SER A 110 -6.27 23.45 -16.73
C SER A 110 -5.02 22.64 -16.41
N LEU A 111 -4.77 22.29 -15.15
CA LEU A 111 -3.69 21.41 -14.76
C LEU A 111 -3.89 19.98 -15.30
N LYS A 112 -5.10 19.42 -15.21
CA LYS A 112 -5.42 18.10 -15.80
C LYS A 112 -5.12 18.07 -17.30
N LYS A 113 -5.54 19.10 -18.05
CA LYS A 113 -5.23 19.23 -19.49
C LYS A 113 -3.72 19.26 -19.75
N ARG A 114 -2.94 19.96 -18.93
CA ARG A 114 -1.48 20.02 -19.05
C ARG A 114 -0.84 18.66 -18.79
N VAL A 115 -1.28 17.93 -17.77
CA VAL A 115 -0.81 16.56 -17.48
C VAL A 115 -1.02 15.68 -18.72
N TYR A 116 -2.24 15.60 -19.24
CA TYR A 116 -2.55 14.76 -20.41
C TYR A 116 -1.74 15.14 -21.65
N ALA A 117 -1.56 16.43 -21.91
CA ALA A 117 -0.76 16.93 -23.03
C ALA A 117 0.71 16.47 -22.96
N GLN A 118 1.30 16.38 -21.75
CA GLN A 118 2.69 15.94 -21.59
C GLN A 118 2.88 14.47 -21.96
N TYR A 119 1.86 13.64 -21.74
CA TYR A 119 1.83 12.22 -22.07
C TYR A 119 1.34 11.93 -23.50
N GLY A 120 1.01 12.97 -24.28
CA GLY A 120 0.45 12.80 -25.63
C GLY A 120 -0.94 12.14 -25.65
N ILE A 121 -1.68 12.20 -24.53
CA ILE A 121 -3.02 11.61 -24.40
C ILE A 121 -4.07 12.70 -24.58
N GLN A 122 -5.13 12.41 -25.33
CA GLN A 122 -6.23 13.36 -25.51
C GLN A 122 -6.99 13.59 -24.19
N TYR A 123 -7.47 14.81 -23.96
CA TYR A 123 -8.35 15.14 -22.84
C TYR A 123 -9.67 15.74 -23.34
N PRO A 124 -10.85 15.36 -22.78
CA PRO A 124 -11.02 14.36 -21.73
C PRO A 124 -10.99 12.93 -22.26
N GLN A 125 -10.68 11.98 -21.39
CA GLN A 125 -10.89 10.55 -21.64
C GLN A 125 -12.31 10.13 -21.25
N LYS A 126 -12.74 8.97 -21.74
CA LYS A 126 -14.03 8.38 -21.35
C LYS A 126 -14.02 8.08 -19.84
N THR A 127 -15.13 8.38 -19.16
CA THR A 127 -15.30 8.05 -17.74
C THR A 127 -14.93 6.59 -17.47
N GLY A 128 -14.09 6.36 -16.45
CA GLY A 128 -13.65 5.04 -16.02
C GLY A 128 -12.51 4.42 -16.84
N THR A 129 -11.90 5.16 -17.77
CA THR A 129 -10.72 4.68 -18.52
C THR A 129 -9.40 5.24 -18.00
N TYR A 130 -9.41 6.49 -17.53
CA TYR A 130 -8.26 7.14 -16.91
C TYR A 130 -8.69 8.05 -15.76
N GLU A 131 -7.81 8.23 -14.80
CA GLU A 131 -7.87 9.27 -13.78
C GLU A 131 -6.71 10.25 -13.96
N THR A 132 -6.87 11.50 -13.49
CA THR A 132 -5.69 12.37 -13.28
C THR A 132 -5.33 12.22 -11.83
N ASP A 133 -4.34 11.39 -11.55
CA ASP A 133 -4.10 10.96 -10.18
C ASP A 133 -2.67 11.27 -9.70
N HIS A 134 -2.56 11.28 -8.38
CA HIS A 134 -1.34 11.55 -7.65
C HIS A 134 -0.47 10.29 -7.61
N LEU A 135 0.80 10.37 -8.03
CA LEU A 135 1.74 9.24 -7.88
C LEU A 135 2.00 8.94 -6.40
N ILE A 136 2.36 9.96 -5.63
CA ILE A 136 2.35 9.91 -4.17
C ILE A 136 1.00 10.47 -3.72
N PRO A 137 0.15 9.71 -3.02
CA PRO A 137 -1.18 10.18 -2.69
C PRO A 137 -1.14 11.26 -1.63
N LEU A 138 -2.13 12.16 -1.69
CA LEU A 138 -2.34 13.18 -0.66
C LEU A 138 -2.46 12.55 0.74
N ALA A 139 -2.96 11.31 0.83
CA ALA A 139 -3.12 10.55 2.07
C ALA A 139 -1.80 10.31 2.84
N ILE A 140 -0.66 10.35 2.14
CA ILE A 140 0.69 10.30 2.72
C ILE A 140 1.51 11.54 2.34
N GLY A 141 0.84 12.68 2.15
CA GLY A 141 1.52 13.98 1.99
C GLY A 141 1.98 14.34 0.57
N GLY A 142 1.51 13.61 -0.45
CA GLY A 142 1.73 14.00 -1.85
C GLY A 142 1.21 15.40 -2.17
N ASN A 143 1.76 16.01 -3.22
CA ASN A 143 1.46 17.38 -3.66
C ASN A 143 0.55 17.38 -4.92
N ASN A 144 -0.21 18.45 -5.15
CA ASN A 144 -0.96 18.67 -6.39
C ASN A 144 -0.10 19.13 -7.59
N ASP A 145 1.22 19.23 -7.43
CA ASP A 145 2.13 19.63 -8.48
C ASP A 145 2.13 18.67 -9.67
N ILE A 146 2.41 19.21 -10.86
CA ILE A 146 2.48 18.42 -12.10
C ILE A 146 3.54 17.32 -12.05
N ALA A 147 4.56 17.47 -11.19
CA ALA A 147 5.59 16.46 -10.93
C ALA A 147 5.05 15.22 -10.18
N ASN A 148 3.83 15.30 -9.65
CA ASN A 148 3.17 14.23 -8.92
C ASN A 148 1.87 13.79 -9.60
N LEU A 149 1.54 14.29 -10.80
CA LEU A 149 0.28 14.00 -11.48
C LEU A 149 0.52 13.32 -12.83
N PHE A 150 -0.18 12.22 -13.08
CA PHE A 150 -0.14 11.52 -14.35
C PHE A 150 -1.53 11.00 -14.77
N PRO A 151 -1.74 10.68 -16.06
CA PRO A 151 -2.92 9.95 -16.52
C PRO A 151 -2.79 8.49 -16.09
N GLU A 152 -3.50 8.08 -15.05
CA GLU A 152 -3.49 6.70 -14.56
C GLU A 152 -4.60 5.88 -15.22
N ALA A 153 -4.25 4.77 -15.86
CA ALA A 153 -5.19 3.96 -16.62
C ALA A 153 -5.97 2.97 -15.75
N ALA A 154 -7.20 2.65 -16.15
CA ALA A 154 -7.97 1.55 -15.57
C ALA A 154 -7.44 0.17 -15.99
N GLU A 155 -6.95 0.08 -17.23
CA GLU A 155 -6.56 -1.14 -17.91
C GLU A 155 -5.27 -0.88 -18.72
N PRO A 156 -4.40 -1.90 -18.91
CA PRO A 156 -4.50 -3.23 -18.32
C PRO A 156 -4.32 -3.20 -16.79
N LYS A 157 -4.90 -4.18 -16.10
CA LYS A 157 -4.68 -4.35 -14.66
C LYS A 157 -3.26 -4.85 -14.34
N PRO A 158 -2.71 -4.53 -13.16
CA PRO A 158 -3.27 -3.64 -12.12
C PRO A 158 -3.38 -2.16 -12.57
N GLY A 159 -4.51 -1.49 -12.30
CA GLY A 159 -4.75 -0.08 -12.65
C GLY A 159 -5.10 0.77 -11.43
N PHE A 160 -5.72 1.94 -11.63
CA PHE A 160 -6.00 2.89 -10.53
C PHE A 160 -6.72 2.27 -9.32
N LYS A 161 -7.62 1.29 -9.53
CA LYS A 161 -8.33 0.61 -8.43
C LYS A 161 -7.42 -0.29 -7.59
N GLU A 162 -6.36 -0.81 -8.17
CA GLU A 162 -5.36 -1.59 -7.45
C GLU A 162 -4.37 -0.66 -6.75
N LYS A 163 -3.99 0.47 -7.37
CA LYS A 163 -3.20 1.50 -6.69
C LYS A 163 -3.93 2.07 -5.47
N ASP A 164 -5.24 2.35 -5.55
CA ASP A 164 -6.07 2.78 -4.40
C ASP A 164 -5.88 1.89 -3.16
N VAL A 165 -5.75 0.57 -3.36
CA VAL A 165 -5.51 -0.38 -2.27
C VAL A 165 -4.15 -0.14 -1.63
N VAL A 166 -3.12 0.07 -2.45
CA VAL A 166 -1.76 0.42 -1.99
C VAL A 166 -1.75 1.75 -1.24
N GLU A 167 -2.44 2.77 -1.74
CA GLU A 167 -2.50 4.09 -1.08
C GLU A 167 -3.09 3.99 0.33
N VAL A 168 -4.21 3.27 0.46
CA VAL A 168 -4.88 3.05 1.74
C VAL A 168 -4.01 2.22 2.66
N PHE A 169 -3.37 1.17 2.13
CA PHE A 169 -2.49 0.31 2.90
C PHE A 169 -1.30 1.10 3.47
N LEU A 170 -0.58 1.85 2.62
CA LEU A 170 0.57 2.65 3.06
C LEU A 170 0.17 3.74 4.05
N GLN A 171 -0.99 4.39 3.87
CA GLN A 171 -1.50 5.33 4.86
C GLN A 171 -1.71 4.65 6.22
N GLN A 172 -2.26 3.43 6.25
CA GLN A 172 -2.48 2.69 7.50
C GLN A 172 -1.16 2.31 8.18
N GLU A 173 -0.16 1.87 7.42
CA GLU A 173 1.17 1.54 7.96
C GLU A 173 1.86 2.79 8.54
N VAL A 174 1.85 3.91 7.82
CA VAL A 174 2.42 5.18 8.28
C VAL A 174 1.70 5.69 9.53
N CYS A 175 0.37 5.75 9.51
CA CYS A 175 -0.40 6.28 10.64
C CYS A 175 -0.39 5.37 11.87
N ALA A 176 -0.07 4.09 11.71
CA ALA A 176 0.18 3.18 12.82
C ALA A 176 1.64 3.20 13.31
N GLY A 177 2.53 3.96 12.66
CA GLY A 177 3.96 4.01 12.98
C GLY A 177 4.72 2.72 12.63
N ARG A 178 4.17 1.90 11.72
CA ARG A 178 4.82 0.67 11.23
C ARG A 178 5.70 0.91 10.01
N ALA A 179 5.47 2.00 9.29
CA ALA A 179 6.33 2.46 8.19
C ALA A 179 6.74 3.92 8.40
N ASP A 180 7.97 4.24 8.02
CA ASP A 180 8.43 5.63 7.93
C ASP A 180 7.73 6.34 6.76
N LEU A 181 7.36 7.62 6.96
CA LEU A 181 6.63 8.40 5.96
C LEU A 181 7.43 8.58 4.67
N ALA A 182 8.70 8.95 4.78
CA ALA A 182 9.54 9.21 3.62
C ALA A 182 9.83 7.92 2.84
N THR A 183 10.02 6.81 3.55
CA THR A 183 10.14 5.47 2.95
C THR A 183 8.89 5.08 2.17
N ALA A 184 7.70 5.24 2.74
CA ALA A 184 6.44 4.95 2.04
C ALA A 184 6.24 5.84 0.80
N GLN A 185 6.58 7.12 0.89
CA GLN A 185 6.53 8.07 -0.23
C GLN A 185 7.49 7.66 -1.36
N LYS A 186 8.74 7.29 -1.04
CA LYS A 186 9.70 6.81 -2.05
C LYS A 186 9.27 5.47 -2.66
N GLN A 187 8.76 4.54 -1.84
CA GLN A 187 8.33 3.24 -2.30
C GLN A 187 7.20 3.36 -3.33
N ILE A 188 6.14 4.13 -3.04
CA ILE A 188 5.02 4.27 -3.97
C ILE A 188 5.40 5.03 -5.25
N ALA A 189 6.30 6.00 -5.14
CA ALA A 189 6.80 6.75 -6.29
C ALA A 189 7.68 5.89 -7.21
N THR A 190 8.43 4.95 -6.65
CA THR A 190 9.35 4.09 -7.40
C THR A 190 8.63 2.91 -8.00
N ASP A 191 7.88 2.17 -7.17
CA ASP A 191 7.25 0.92 -7.56
C ASP A 191 6.13 0.56 -6.58
N TRP A 192 4.94 1.12 -6.83
CA TRP A 192 3.76 0.76 -6.05
C TRP A 192 3.27 -0.67 -6.32
N LEU A 193 3.58 -1.24 -7.50
CA LEU A 193 3.20 -2.62 -7.85
C LEU A 193 3.85 -3.62 -6.91
N ALA A 194 5.13 -3.42 -6.57
CA ALA A 194 5.83 -4.27 -5.61
C ALA A 194 5.10 -4.36 -4.27
N VAL A 195 4.45 -3.28 -3.82
CA VAL A 195 3.61 -3.30 -2.60
C VAL A 195 2.34 -4.10 -2.86
N TYR A 196 1.64 -3.85 -3.99
CA TYR A 196 0.41 -4.56 -4.33
C TYR A 196 0.61 -6.09 -4.41
N GLU A 197 1.71 -6.53 -5.00
CA GLU A 197 2.02 -7.95 -5.22
C GLU A 197 2.30 -8.74 -3.93
N VAL A 198 2.68 -8.07 -2.84
CA VAL A 198 2.92 -8.71 -1.54
C VAL A 198 1.70 -8.65 -0.61
N LEU A 199 0.64 -7.93 -0.98
CA LEU A 199 -0.59 -7.91 -0.19
C LEU A 199 -1.36 -9.22 -0.33
N THR A 200 -1.82 -9.76 0.80
CA THR A 200 -2.65 -10.97 0.78
C THR A 200 -4.06 -10.67 0.25
N PRO A 201 -4.76 -11.67 -0.32
CA PRO A 201 -6.16 -11.52 -0.72
C PRO A 201 -7.06 -10.99 0.41
N GLU A 202 -6.79 -11.37 1.66
CA GLU A 202 -7.52 -10.89 2.85
C GLU A 202 -7.29 -9.41 3.09
N GLN A 203 -6.04 -8.92 2.98
CA GLN A 203 -5.73 -7.50 3.11
C GLN A 203 -6.42 -6.68 2.01
N ILE A 204 -6.31 -7.13 0.75
CA ILE A 204 -6.96 -6.49 -0.40
C ILE A 204 -8.48 -6.46 -0.21
N SER A 205 -9.08 -7.58 0.19
CA SER A 205 -10.53 -7.70 0.41
C SER A 205 -11.02 -6.83 1.58
N ALA A 206 -10.26 -6.78 2.68
CA ALA A 206 -10.59 -5.94 3.83
C ALA A 206 -10.58 -4.45 3.47
N ILE A 207 -9.58 -4.01 2.71
CA ILE A 207 -9.49 -2.63 2.20
C ILE A 207 -10.66 -2.34 1.25
N ARG A 208 -10.89 -3.19 0.24
CA ARG A 208 -11.98 -2.99 -0.73
C ARG A 208 -13.36 -2.94 -0.08
N THR A 209 -13.62 -3.79 0.91
CA THR A 209 -14.89 -3.79 1.64
C THR A 209 -15.09 -2.47 2.40
N LYS A 210 -14.07 -2.04 3.14
CA LYS A 210 -14.13 -0.84 4.00
C LYS A 210 -14.27 0.45 3.20
N TYR A 211 -13.66 0.51 2.01
CA TYR A 211 -13.60 1.71 1.18
C TYR A 211 -14.41 1.60 -0.12
N SER A 212 -15.33 0.64 -0.19
CA SER A 212 -16.25 0.40 -1.32
C SER A 212 -17.10 1.61 -1.70
N ASN A 213 -17.29 2.55 -0.78
CA ASN A 213 -18.05 3.79 -1.00
C ASN A 213 -17.19 4.98 -1.48
N TRP A 214 -15.86 4.85 -1.55
CA TRP A 214 -14.98 5.92 -2.05
C TRP A 214 -14.86 5.94 -3.57
N SER A 215 -15.32 4.88 -4.23
CA SER A 215 -15.31 4.70 -5.68
C SER A 215 -16.49 5.34 -6.43
N ASN A 216 -17.34 6.13 -5.75
CA ASN A 216 -18.55 6.76 -6.31
C ASN A 216 -18.42 8.28 -6.39
#